data_AF-A0A2N1D9X9-F1
#
_entry.id   AF-A0A2N1D9X9-F1
#
_cell.length_a   1.000
_cell.length_b   1.000
_cell.length_c   1.000
_cell.angle_alpha   90.00
_cell.angle_beta   90.00
_cell.angle_gamma   90.00
#
_symmetry.space_group_name_H-M   'P 1'
#
loop_
_entity.id
_entity.type
_entity.pdbx_description
1 polymer ?
#
loop_
_entity_poly.entity_id
_entity_poly.type
_entity_poly.pdbx_seq_one_letter_code
_entity_poly.pdbx_strand_id
1 'polypeptide(L)' 'MESGQMLACYICGLSEEGLTALYNTKQFEIEEIIELKLEQGNLNSDGEIWLTAEEVSAY' A
#
# COMPACT_ATOMS: atom_id res chain seq x y z
N MET A 1 2.39 -13.13 9.50
CA MET A 1 3.61 -13.27 8.69
C MET A 1 4.78 -13.50 9.62
N GLU A 2 5.72 -14.36 9.24
CA GLU A 2 6.95 -14.55 10.01
C GLU A 2 7.97 -13.46 9.66
N SER A 3 8.80 -13.08 10.63
CA SER A 3 9.87 -12.10 10.39
C SER A 3 10.81 -12.58 9.28
N GLY A 4 11.11 -11.69 8.32
CA GLY A 4 11.95 -12.00 7.16
C GLY A 4 11.19 -12.45 5.90
N GLN A 5 9.86 -12.58 5.96
CA GLN A 5 9.04 -12.79 4.77
C GLN A 5 8.82 -11.48 4.00
N MET A 6 8.86 -11.55 2.66
CA MET A 6 8.56 -10.41 1.80
C MET A 6 7.04 -10.22 1.70
N LEU A 7 6.57 -9.00 1.97
CA LEU A 7 5.18 -8.59 1.76
C LEU A 7 5.07 -7.81 0.45
N ALA A 8 4.27 -8.31 -0.50
CA ALA A 8 3.96 -7.59 -1.72
C ALA A 8 2.81 -6.61 -1.48
N CYS A 9 3.03 -5.34 -1.85
CA CYS A 9 2.02 -4.28 -1.76
C CYS A 9 1.85 -3.61 -3.12
N TYR A 10 0.61 -3.25 -3.45
CA TYR A 10 0.25 -2.68 -4.74
C TYR A 10 -0.61 -1.43 -4.57
N ILE A 11 -0.41 -0.45 -5.44
CA ILE A 11 -1.25 0.76 -5.52
C ILE A 11 -1.79 0.89 -6.93
N CYS A 12 -3.11 1.07 -7.06
CA CYS A 12 -3.76 1.26 -8.35
C CYS A 12 -4.66 2.52 -8.37
N GLY A 13 -5.25 2.84 -9.52
CA GLY A 13 -6.21 3.95 -9.66
C GLY A 13 -5.67 5.24 -10.28
N LEU A 14 -4.41 5.27 -10.72
CA LEU A 14 -3.81 6.35 -11.51
C LEU A 14 -2.98 5.79 -12.67
N SER A 15 -2.52 6.68 -13.57
CA SER A 15 -1.48 6.35 -14.55
C SER A 15 -0.15 6.06 -13.85
N GLU A 16 0.78 5.42 -14.56
CA GLU A 16 2.13 5.12 -14.04
C GLU A 16 2.84 6.39 -13.53
N GLU A 17 2.80 7.48 -14.29
CA GLU A 17 3.36 8.77 -13.90
C GLU A 17 2.68 9.31 -12.63
N GLY A 18 1.36 9.17 -12.54
CA GLY A 18 0.57 9.60 -11.37
C GLY A 18 0.87 8.77 -10.12
N LEU A 19 0.99 7.44 -10.26
CA LEU A 19 1.36 6.54 -9.16
C LEU A 19 2.80 6.79 -8.70
N THR A 20 3.72 7.05 -9.63
CA THR A 20 5.11 7.40 -9.31
C THR A 20 5.17 8.71 -8.53
N ALA A 21 4.45 9.75 -8.97
CA ALA A 21 4.38 11.02 -8.26
C ALA A 21 3.72 10.87 -6.88
N LEU A 22 2.65 10.09 -6.79
CA LEU A 22 1.96 9.79 -5.53
C LEU A 22 2.90 9.11 -4.54
N TYR A 23 3.59 8.04 -4.96
CA TYR A 23 4.54 7.33 -4.12
C TYR A 23 5.66 8.26 -3.64
N ASN A 24 6.26 9.03 -4.54
CA ASN A 24 7.34 9.96 -4.19
C ASN A 24 6.90 11.05 -3.19
N THR A 25 5.62 11.43 -3.22
CA THR A 25 5.09 12.51 -2.36
C THR A 25 4.59 11.97 -1.02
N LYS A 26 4.05 10.76 -0.99
CA LYS A 26 3.33 10.18 0.16
C LYS A 26 3.90 8.84 0.63
N GLN A 27 5.19 8.59 0.42
CA GLN A 27 5.80 7.28 0.73
C GLN A 27 5.57 6.85 2.20
N PHE A 28 5.65 7.79 3.14
CA PHE A 28 5.51 7.47 4.57
C PHE A 28 4.06 7.19 4.95
N GLU A 29 3.11 7.95 4.39
CA GLU A 29 1.69 7.72 4.55
C GLU A 29 1.29 6.36 3.95
N ILE A 30 1.87 6.00 2.80
CA ILE A 30 1.68 4.68 2.18
C ILE A 30 2.18 3.58 3.11
N GLU A 31 3.38 3.71 3.69
CA GLU A 31 3.93 2.74 4.64
C GLU A 31 3.07 2.62 5.90
N GLU A 32 2.59 3.74 6.45
CA GLU A 32 1.72 3.72 7.64
C GLU A 32 0.38 3.03 7.36
N ILE A 33 -0.22 3.26 6.19
CA ILE A 33 -1.43 2.55 5.76
C ILE A 33 -1.16 1.05 5.62
N ILE A 34 -0.02 0.66 5.05
CA ILE A 34 0.39 -0.74 4.88
C ILE A 34 0.54 -1.42 6.24
N GLU A 35 1.25 -0.78 7.18
CA GLU A 35 1.42 -1.29 8.55
C GLU A 35 0.07 -1.46 9.25
N LEU A 36 -0.80 -0.46 9.18
CA LEU A 36 -2.13 -0.53 9.78
C LEU A 36 -2.97 -1.65 9.18
N LYS A 37 -2.98 -1.81 7.86
CA LYS A 37 -3.71 -2.91 7.20
C LYS A 37 -3.12 -4.27 7.57
N LEU A 38 -1.80 -4.37 7.71
CA LEU A 38 -1.13 -5.60 8.13
C LEU A 38 -1.50 -5.98 9.58
N GLU A 39 -1.51 -5.03 10.50
CA GLU A 39 -1.93 -5.25 11.90
C GLU A 39 -3.41 -5.68 12.00
N GLN A 40 -4.26 -5.15 11.12
CA GLN A 40 -5.67 -5.52 11.03
C GLN A 40 -5.90 -6.87 10.33
N GLY A 41 -4.87 -7.47 9.74
CA GLY A 41 -5.00 -8.71 8.95
C GLY A 41 -5.75 -8.50 7.63
N ASN A 42 -5.79 -7.27 7.10
CA ASN A 42 -6.46 -6.91 5.85
C ASN A 42 -5.58 -7.25 4.63
N LEU A 43 -5.32 -8.55 4.49
CA LEU A 43 -4.60 -9.13 3.35
C LEU A 43 -5.60 -9.75 2.37
N ASN A 44 -5.30 -9.71 1.08
CA ASN A 44 -6.09 -10.43 0.08
C ASN A 44 -5.84 -11.96 0.18
N SER A 45 -6.53 -12.75 -0.66
CA SER A 45 -6.39 -14.21 -0.69
C SER A 45 -4.97 -14.70 -1.01
N ASP A 46 -4.16 -13.85 -1.65
CA ASP A 46 -2.77 -14.12 -2.03
C ASP A 46 -1.77 -13.65 -0.96
N GLY A 47 -2.25 -13.04 0.14
CA GLY A 47 -1.40 -12.53 1.22
C GLY A 47 -0.75 -11.18 0.91
N GLU A 48 -1.33 -10.40 0.01
CA GLU A 48 -0.84 -9.09 -0.43
C GLU A 48 -1.72 -7.96 0.11
N ILE A 49 -1.20 -6.73 0.08
CA ILE A 49 -1.96 -5.51 0.39
C ILE A 49 -2.18 -4.71 -0.87
N TRP A 50 -3.45 -4.40 -1.15
CA TRP A 50 -3.84 -3.56 -2.28
C TRP A 50 -4.42 -2.24 -1.78
N LEU A 51 -3.88 -1.14 -2.28
CA LEU A 51 -4.32 0.21 -2.02
C LEU A 51 -4.83 0.85 -3.31
N THR A 52 -5.72 1.82 -3.17
CA THR A 52 -6.10 2.73 -4.24
C THR A 52 -5.43 4.09 -4.03
N ALA A 53 -5.19 4.80 -5.13
CA ALA A 53 -4.67 6.15 -5.08
C ALA A 53 -5.60 7.10 -4.30
N GLU A 54 -6.90 6.83 -4.29
CA GLU A 54 -7.89 7.57 -3.51
C GLU A 54 -7.70 7.35 -2.01
N GLU A 55 -7.50 6.11 -1.55
CA GLU A 55 -7.19 5.80 -0.15
C GLU A 55 -5.92 6.55 0.31
N VAL A 56 -4.87 6.53 -0.50
CA VAL A 56 -3.60 7.21 -0.19
C VAL A 56 -3.75 8.74 -0.22
N SER A 57 -4.58 9.26 -1.11
CA SER A 57 -4.80 10.71 -1.23
C SER A 57 -5.67 11.27 -0.10
N ALA A 58 -6.57 10.46 0.46
CA ALA A 58 -7.46 10.83 1.55
C ALA A 58 -6.80 10.79 2.94
N TYR A 59 -5.64 10.14 3.03
CA TYR A 59 -4.81 10.04 4.23
C TYR A 59 -3.86 11.24 4.37
#